data_AF-A0A920NR72-F1
#
_entry.id   AF-A0A920NR72-F1
#
_cell.length_a   1.000
_cell.length_b   1.000
_cell.length_c   1.000
_cell.angle_alpha   90.00
_cell.angle_beta   90.00
_cell.angle_gamma   90.00
#
_symmetry.space_group_name_H-M   'P 1'
#
loop_
_entity.id
_entity.type
_entity.pdbx_description
1 polymer ?
#
loop_
_entity_poly.entity_id
_entity_poly.type
_entity_poly.pdbx_seq_one_letter_code
_entity_poly.pdbx_strand_id
1 'polypeptide(L)' 'MGNIPSPKKVEIFPYVLNGNNDESNISSIGLDMKYGLSAQSSLNLTINPDFLGR' A
#
# COMPACT_ATOMS: atom_id res chain seq x y z
N MET A 1 -1.80 27.58 -19.00
CA MET A 1 -1.62 26.11 -18.87
C MET A 1 -1.47 25.83 -17.38
N GLY A 2 -2.58 25.44 -16.74
CA GLY A 2 -2.69 25.41 -15.29
C GLY A 2 -2.27 24.07 -14.69
N ASN A 3 -1.39 24.15 -13.70
CA ASN A 3 -1.38 23.33 -12.48
C ASN A 3 -1.60 21.81 -12.64
N ILE A 4 -0.95 21.16 -13.61
CA ILE A 4 -0.87 19.69 -13.60
C ILE A 4 0.05 19.30 -12.43
N PRO A 5 -0.43 18.56 -11.42
CA PRO A 5 0.42 18.14 -10.30
C PRO A 5 1.64 17.40 -10.81
N SER A 6 2.80 17.67 -10.22
CA SER A 6 4.03 16.97 -10.58
C SER A 6 3.82 15.46 -10.46
N PRO A 7 4.12 14.66 -11.49
CA PRO A 7 3.93 13.22 -11.44
C PRO A 7 4.81 12.54 -10.40
N LYS A 8 5.86 13.22 -9.93
CA LYS A 8 6.77 12.73 -8.87
C LYS A 8 6.17 12.93 -7.49
N LYS A 9 5.10 12.20 -7.20
CA LYS A 9 4.41 12.20 -5.90
C LYS A 9 4.64 10.85 -5.22
N VAL A 10 4.95 10.90 -3.92
CA VAL A 10 4.95 9.73 -3.03
C VAL A 10 3.62 9.73 -2.28
N GLU A 11 2.95 8.59 -2.25
CA GLU A 11 1.73 8.35 -1.48
C GLU A 11 1.96 7.13 -0.58
N ILE A 12 1.59 7.24 0.70
CA ILE A 12 1.81 6.21 1.72
C ILE A 12 0.47 5.91 2.38
N PHE A 13 0.10 4.63 2.44
CA PHE A 13 -1.17 4.15 2.95
C PHE A 13 -0.90 3.06 3.99
N PRO A 14 -0.85 3.38 5.29
CA PRO A 14 -0.86 2.36 6.33
C PRO A 14 -2.23 1.67 6.36
N TYR A 15 -2.24 0.36 6.56
CA TYR A 15 -3.47 -0.40 6.67
C TYR A 15 -3.38 -1.46 7.76
N VAL A 16 -4.56 -1.87 8.25
CA VAL A 16 -4.72 -2.97 9.20
C VAL A 16 -5.52 -4.06 8.50
N LEU A 17 -4.98 -5.28 8.49
CA LEU A 17 -5.68 -6.47 8.04
C LEU A 17 -6.24 -7.17 9.26
N ASN A 18 -7.53 -7.48 9.25
CA ASN A 18 -8.15 -8.29 10.28
C ASN A 18 -8.71 -9.55 9.62
N GLY A 19 -8.35 -10.71 10.16
CA GLY A 19 -8.84 -12.02 9.76
C GLY A 19 -9.58 -12.68 10.91
N ASN A 20 -10.69 -13.32 10.60
CA ASN A 20 -11.40 -14.21 11.52
C ASN A 20 -11.28 -15.63 10.99
N ASN A 21 -10.90 -16.55 11.86
CA ASN A 21 -10.93 -17.98 11.67
C ASN A 21 -11.72 -18.61 12.82
N ASP A 22 -12.22 -19.83 12.65
CA ASP A 22 -13.16 -20.48 13.58
C ASP A 22 -12.70 -20.52 15.05
N GLU A 23 -11.40 -20.37 15.31
CA GLU A 23 -10.79 -20.35 16.64
C GLU A 23 -10.25 -18.98 17.10
N SER A 24 -10.06 -17.99 16.22
CA SER A 24 -9.38 -16.73 16.61
C SER A 24 -9.65 -15.52 15.71
N ASN A 25 -9.34 -14.34 16.24
CA ASN A 25 -9.16 -13.13 15.44
C ASN A 25 -7.66 -12.84 15.34
N ILE A 26 -7.17 -12.72 14.11
CA ILE A 26 -5.80 -12.28 13.81
C ILE A 26 -5.85 -10.86 13.25
N SER A 27 -4.91 -10.03 13.67
CA SER A 27 -4.77 -8.65 13.19
C SER A 27 -3.31 -8.38 12.85
N SER A 28 -3.09 -7.78 11.70
CA SER A 28 -1.77 -7.51 11.15
C SER A 28 -1.71 -6.09 10.59
N ILE A 29 -0.55 -5.44 10.64
CA ILE A 29 -0.34 -4.08 10.13
C ILE A 29 0.53 -4.15 8.87
N GLY A 30 0.10 -3.48 7.81
CA GLY A 30 0.86 -3.36 6.56
C GLY A 30 0.96 -1.92 6.07
N LEU A 31 1.73 -1.77 4.99
CA LEU A 31 2.01 -0.47 4.38
C LEU A 31 2.01 -0.59 2.86
N ASP A 32 1.22 0.25 2.20
CA ASP A 32 1.31 0.46 0.75
C ASP A 32 1.98 1.79 0.46
N MET A 33 2.87 1.78 -0.53
CA MET A 33 3.54 2.96 -1.03
C MET A 33 3.39 3.03 -2.55
N LYS A 34 3.08 4.22 -3.05
CA LYS A 34 3.04 4.51 -4.49
C LYS A 34 3.96 5.67 -4.79
N TYR A 35 4.82 5.50 -5.78
CA TYR A 35 5.67 6.55 -6.30
C TYR A 35 5.39 6.77 -7.78
N GLY A 36 4.92 7.97 -8.13
CA GLY A 36 4.71 8.34 -9.53
C GLY A 36 6.03 8.64 -10.24
N LEU A 37 6.25 7.99 -11.38
CA LEU A 37 7.45 8.19 -12.23
C LEU A 37 7.15 9.22 -13.33
N SER A 38 5.95 9.18 -13.89
CA SER A 38 5.44 10.09 -14.92
C SER A 38 3.92 10.23 -14.79
N ALA A 39 3.28 11.04 -15.66
CA ALA A 39 1.83 11.20 -15.65
C ALA A 39 1.06 9.89 -15.93
N GLN A 40 1.73 8.87 -16.47
CA GLN A 40 1.14 7.59 -16.88
C GLN A 40 1.84 6.36 -16.26
N SER A 41 2.84 6.56 -15.39
CA SER A 41 3.62 5.45 -14.83
C SER A 41 3.87 5.65 -13.33
N SER A 42 3.75 4.58 -12.56
CA SER A 42 4.02 4.55 -11.13
C SER A 42 4.63 3.24 -10.70
N LEU A 43 5.47 3.29 -9.67
CA LEU A 43 5.94 2.13 -8.91
C LEU A 43 5.04 1.96 -7.68
N ASN A 44 4.51 0.75 -7.48
CA ASN A 44 3.77 0.39 -6.28
C ASN A 44 4.61 -0.61 -5.46
N LEU A 45 4.71 -0.39 -4.16
CA LEU A 45 5.40 -1.26 -3.21
C LEU A 45 4.45 -1.56 -2.05
N THR A 46 4.25 -2.84 -1.76
CA THR A 46 3.38 -3.32 -0.70
C THR A 46 4.19 -4.12 0.30
N ILE A 47 4.10 -3.77 1.57
CA ILE A 47 4.61 -4.55 2.70
C ILE A 47 3.39 -5.15 3.38
N ASN A 48 3.08 -6.41 3.04
CA ASN A 48 1.97 -7.16 3.60
C ASN A 48 2.47 -8.29 4.52
N PRO A 49 2.17 -8.25 5.84
CA PRO A 49 2.60 -9.26 6.81
C PRO A 49 2.05 -10.68 6.53
N ASP A 50 0.94 -10.82 5.80
CA ASP A 50 0.37 -12.14 5.45
C ASP A 50 1.26 -12.95 4.47
N PHE A 51 2.22 -12.33 3.79
CA PHE A 51 3.01 -12.98 2.73
C PHE A 51 4.28 -13.70 3.25
N LEU A 52 4.63 -13.57 4.53
CA LEU A 52 5.87 -14.12 5.11
C LEU A 52 5.67 -15.41 5.93
N GLY A 53 4.44 -15.95 5.98
CA GLY A 53 4.07 -17.04 6.88
C GLY A 53 3.41 -18.28 6.24
N ARG A 54 3.55 -18.48 4.93
CA ARG A 54 3.27 -19.79 4.29
C ARG A 54 4.53 -20.35 3.67
#